data_AF-A0A4Q5ZNH0-F1
#
_entry.id   AF-A0A4Q5ZNH0-F1
#
_cell.length_a   1.000
_cell.length_b   1.000
_cell.length_c   1.000
_cell.angle_alpha   90.00
_cell.angle_beta   90.00
_cell.angle_gamma   90.00
#
_symmetry.space_group_name_H-M   'P 1'
#
loop_
_entity.id
_entity.type
_entity.pdbx_description
1 polymer ?
#
loop_
_entity_poly.entity_id
_entity_poly.type
_entity_poly.pdbx_seq_one_letter_code
_entity_poly.pdbx_strand_id
1 'polypeptide(L)'
;MSKNRIYWFCQIVGWTLLIMAEFAIFTFEEGYRSDFFYEAIATIILCILLTHLYRLMIKRWRWVQLPFFQLVPRVILSVFVLAVIMTIINLPIDKQVLPEYLSDEPSIVLGYLLNWGKSMLAWVLSYTAYHYVERSRDAEIEKILLKTSIRESEAKVLRSQLNPHFVFNALNSIRALVLENPTKAQQSITQLSNILRNSLLADRRKTVELREEIKTVEDYLALEKVRYEDRLSCRLEIDPKTQYLQVPPMMFQTLVENAIKHGVQ
;
A
#
# COMPACT_ATOMS: atom_id res chain seq x y z
N MET A 1 22.60 4.55 3.63
CA MET A 1 22.70 5.25 4.93
C MET A 1 21.39 5.11 5.69
N SER A 2 21.38 4.95 7.02
CA SER A 2 20.12 4.96 7.78
C SER A 2 19.45 6.34 7.72
N LYS A 3 18.12 6.40 7.75
CA LYS A 3 17.34 7.67 7.67
C LYS A 3 17.81 8.70 8.71
N ASN A 4 18.23 8.25 9.90
CA ASN A 4 18.78 9.13 10.94
C ASN A 4 20.15 9.73 10.57
N ARG A 5 21.02 8.99 9.87
CA ARG A 5 22.30 9.53 9.39
C ARG A 5 22.09 10.59 8.33
N ILE A 6 21.18 10.36 7.39
CA ILE A 6 20.81 11.33 6.34
C ILE A 6 20.25 12.60 6.99
N TYR A 7 19.35 12.46 7.96
CA TYR A 7 18.80 13.60 8.71
C TYR A 7 19.88 14.47 9.35
N TRP A 8 20.80 13.87 10.12
CA TRP A 8 21.85 14.63 10.81
C TRP A 8 22.85 15.23 9.83
N PHE A 9 23.18 14.52 8.75
CA PHE A 9 23.98 15.06 7.66
C PHE A 9 23.32 16.30 7.06
N CYS A 10 22.03 16.25 6.70
CA CYS A 10 21.30 17.41 6.19
C CYS A 10 21.30 18.56 7.21
N GLN A 11 20.99 18.30 8.48
CA GLN A 11 20.96 19.35 9.52
C GLN A 11 22.29 20.08 9.68
N ILE A 12 23.38 19.33 9.86
CA ILE A 12 24.70 19.91 10.10
C ILE A 12 25.16 20.63 8.83
N VAL A 13 25.14 19.96 7.69
CA VAL A 13 25.64 20.54 6.43
C VAL A 13 24.77 21.71 5.97
N GLY A 14 23.45 21.59 6.05
CA GLY A 14 22.51 22.61 5.59
C GLY A 14 22.63 23.92 6.37
N TRP A 15 22.52 23.87 7.71
CA TRP A 15 22.65 25.08 8.52
C TRP A 15 24.06 25.66 8.52
N THR A 16 25.09 24.80 8.52
CA THR A 16 26.48 25.27 8.43
C THR A 16 26.71 26.00 7.11
N LEU A 17 26.31 25.42 5.97
CA LEU A 17 26.50 26.06 4.67
C LEU A 17 25.74 27.38 4.56
N LEU A 18 24.50 27.44 5.05
CA LEU A 18 23.68 28.65 5.00
C LEU A 18 24.29 29.80 5.81
N ILE A 19 24.62 29.54 7.08
CA ILE A 19 25.16 30.58 7.98
C ILE A 19 26.61 30.95 7.62
N MET A 20 27.43 29.98 7.21
CA MET A 20 28.80 30.28 6.78
C MET A 20 28.83 31.07 5.47
N ALA A 21 27.83 30.91 4.59
CA ALA A 21 27.69 31.75 3.40
C ALA A 21 27.37 33.20 3.77
N GLU A 22 26.44 33.43 4.71
CA GLU A 22 26.12 34.76 5.24
C GLU A 22 27.35 35.39 5.93
N PHE A 23 28.05 34.63 6.77
CA PHE A 23 29.30 35.07 7.41
C PHE A 23 30.40 35.41 6.40
N ALA A 24 30.54 34.62 5.33
CA ALA A 24 31.54 34.89 4.29
C ALA A 24 31.24 36.21 3.57
N ILE A 25 29.98 36.44 3.17
CA ILE A 25 29.55 37.70 2.54
C ILE A 25 29.88 38.89 3.44
N PHE A 26 29.51 38.81 4.72
CA PHE A 26 29.80 39.85 5.69
C PHE A 26 31.32 40.09 5.85
N THR A 27 32.11 39.02 5.93
CA THR A 27 33.58 39.11 6.04
C THR A 27 34.22 39.75 4.81
N PHE A 28 33.63 39.56 3.62
CA PHE A 28 34.11 40.21 2.39
C PHE A 28 33.83 41.72 2.37
N GLU A 29 32.71 42.15 2.95
CA GLU A 29 32.29 43.56 2.95
C GLU A 29 32.98 44.37 4.05
N GLU A 30 33.04 43.83 5.28
CA GLU A 30 33.46 44.57 6.49
C GLU A 30 34.81 44.07 7.05
N GLY A 31 35.40 43.03 6.44
CA GLY A 31 36.62 42.39 6.93
C GLY A 31 36.38 41.35 8.02
N TYR A 32 37.43 40.60 8.35
CA TYR A 32 37.33 39.53 9.36
C TYR A 32 37.31 40.11 10.77
N ARG A 33 36.29 39.72 11.54
CA ARG A 33 36.26 39.90 13.00
C ARG A 33 35.85 38.60 13.69
N SER A 34 36.48 38.32 14.83
CA SER A 34 36.33 37.04 15.53
C SER A 34 35.00 36.89 16.25
N ASP A 35 34.41 38.00 16.71
CA ASP A 35 33.07 38.07 17.31
C ASP A 35 31.98 37.52 16.36
N PHE A 36 31.94 37.96 15.10
CA PHE A 36 30.98 37.43 14.12
C PHE A 36 31.16 35.94 13.84
N PHE A 37 32.38 35.44 13.92
CA PHE A 37 32.64 34.01 13.73
C PHE A 37 32.04 33.17 14.87
N TYR A 38 32.20 33.63 16.13
CA TYR A 38 31.60 32.96 17.27
C TYR A 38 30.07 33.06 17.27
N GLU A 39 29.53 34.20 16.85
CA GLU A 39 28.09 34.38 16.64
C GLU A 39 27.54 33.43 15.58
N ALA A 40 28.19 33.32 14.41
CA ALA A 40 27.82 32.38 13.37
C ALA A 40 27.76 30.92 13.90
N ILE A 41 28.76 30.50 14.68
CA ILE A 41 28.77 29.16 15.31
C ILE A 41 27.59 29.01 16.27
N ALA A 42 27.34 29.99 17.15
CA ALA A 42 26.23 29.95 18.10
C ALA A 42 24.87 29.84 17.37
N THR A 43 24.71 30.59 16.28
CA THR A 43 23.52 30.59 15.43
C THR A 43 23.30 29.26 14.72
N ILE A 44 24.37 28.62 14.21
CA ILE A 44 24.29 27.25 13.64
C ILE A 44 23.79 26.26 14.69
N ILE A 45 24.35 26.30 15.90
CA ILE A 45 23.93 25.40 16.99
C ILE A 45 22.46 25.63 17.35
N LEU A 46 22.04 26.89 17.46
CA LEU A 46 20.67 27.27 17.75
C LEU A 46 19.69 26.79 16.66
N CYS A 47 20.02 26.98 15.38
CA CYS A 47 19.26 26.48 14.24
C CYS A 47 19.05 24.96 14.31
N ILE A 48 20.13 24.20 14.53
CA ILE A 48 20.08 22.74 14.63
C ILE A 48 19.21 22.33 15.83
N LEU A 49 19.38 22.97 16.98
CA LEU A 49 18.60 22.68 18.18
C LEU A 49 17.11 22.92 17.97
N LEU A 50 16.73 24.10 17.46
CA LEU A 50 15.33 24.49 17.27
C LEU A 50 14.64 23.61 16.22
N THR A 51 15.30 23.35 15.09
CA THR A 51 14.72 22.50 14.05
C THR A 51 14.69 21.02 14.45
N HIS A 52 15.61 20.58 15.32
CA HIS A 52 15.52 19.26 15.94
C HIS A 52 14.35 19.16 16.93
N LEU A 53 14.13 20.19 17.76
CA LEU A 53 12.98 20.26 18.66
C LEU A 53 11.66 20.25 17.90
N TYR A 54 11.59 21.00 16.79
CA TYR A 54 10.46 20.96 15.86
C TYR A 54 10.18 19.54 15.35
N ARG A 55 11.22 18.81 14.93
CA ARG A 55 11.11 17.39 14.54
C ARG A 55 10.56 16.52 15.68
N LEU A 56 11.04 16.70 16.91
CA LEU A 56 10.56 15.95 18.07
C LEU A 56 9.07 16.22 18.32
N MET A 57 8.62 17.47 18.19
CA MET A 57 7.22 17.85 18.32
C MET A 57 6.35 17.20 17.23
N ILE A 58 6.75 17.30 15.95
CA ILE A 58 6.04 16.64 14.83
C ILE A 58 5.87 15.14 15.11
N LYS A 59 6.94 14.48 15.57
CA LYS A 59 6.92 13.03 15.82
C LYS A 59 6.05 12.68 17.03
N ARG A 60 6.18 13.43 18.12
CA ARG A 60 5.42 13.21 19.36
C ARG A 60 3.92 13.35 19.13
N TRP A 61 3.51 14.33 18.35
CA TRP A 61 2.10 14.62 18.07
C TRP A 61 1.62 14.08 16.73
N ARG A 62 2.45 13.27 16.05
CA ARG A 62 2.14 12.58 14.78
C ARG A 62 1.56 13.52 13.71
N TRP A 63 2.11 14.73 13.58
CA TRP A 63 1.58 15.73 12.64
C TRP A 63 1.57 15.27 11.19
N VAL A 64 2.53 14.43 10.80
CA VAL A 64 2.60 13.85 9.45
C VAL A 64 1.36 12.98 9.15
N GLN A 65 0.64 12.49 10.17
CA GLN A 65 -0.58 11.70 10.01
C GLN A 65 -1.84 12.57 9.80
N LEU A 66 -1.78 13.86 10.12
CA LEU A 66 -2.91 14.76 9.98
C LEU A 66 -3.25 15.03 8.51
N PRO A 67 -4.51 15.34 8.18
CA PRO A 67 -4.88 15.79 6.85
C PRO A 67 -4.28 17.17 6.54
N PHE A 68 -4.09 17.46 5.26
CA PHE A 68 -3.44 18.67 4.76
C PHE A 68 -3.95 19.95 5.45
N PHE A 69 -5.27 20.15 5.48
CA PHE A 69 -5.90 21.34 6.08
C PHE A 69 -5.66 21.51 7.58
N GLN A 70 -5.36 20.42 8.30
CA GLN A 70 -5.01 20.49 9.73
C GLN A 70 -3.50 20.67 9.93
N LEU A 71 -2.67 20.20 9.00
CA LEU A 71 -1.23 20.31 9.07
C LEU A 71 -0.73 21.74 8.78
N VAL A 72 -1.27 22.38 7.74
CA VAL A 72 -0.86 23.71 7.28
C VAL A 72 -0.85 24.77 8.39
N PRO A 73 -1.93 25.01 9.16
CA PRO A 73 -1.92 26.05 10.20
C PRO A 73 -0.89 25.78 11.30
N ARG A 74 -0.65 24.51 11.64
CA ARG A 74 0.37 24.11 12.63
C ARG A 74 1.78 24.37 12.13
N VAL A 75 2.03 24.11 10.85
CA VAL A 75 3.30 24.42 10.18
C VAL A 75 3.55 25.93 10.15
N ILE A 76 2.55 26.73 9.73
CA ILE A 76 2.65 28.20 9.70
C ILE A 76 2.94 28.75 11.10
N LEU A 77 2.19 28.29 12.11
CA LEU A 77 2.40 28.70 13.50
C LEU A 77 3.81 28.34 13.98
N SER A 78 4.31 27.15 13.62
CA SER A 78 5.66 26.72 14.01
C SER A 78 6.74 27.58 13.37
N VAL A 79 6.61 27.90 12.08
CA VAL A 79 7.53 28.81 11.38
C VAL A 79 7.55 30.18 12.05
N PHE A 80 6.37 30.72 12.37
CA PHE A 80 6.26 32.00 13.07
C PHE A 80 6.95 31.96 14.44
N VAL A 81 6.66 30.95 15.27
CA VAL A 81 7.28 30.79 16.60
C VAL A 81 8.79 30.65 16.50
N LEU A 82 9.30 29.84 15.56
CA LEU A 82 10.74 29.67 15.35
C LEU A 82 11.41 30.98 14.92
N ALA A 83 10.77 31.73 14.02
CA ALA A 83 11.27 33.03 13.58
C ALA A 83 11.32 34.04 14.73
N VAL A 84 10.26 34.12 15.54
CA VAL A 84 10.23 35.00 16.73
C VAL A 84 11.33 34.64 17.72
N ILE A 85 11.55 33.35 18.00
CA ILE A 85 12.63 32.90 18.88
C ILE A 85 13.99 33.34 18.32
N MET A 86 14.22 33.17 17.02
CA MET A 86 15.47 33.59 16.38
C MET A 86 15.67 35.10 16.45
N THR A 87 14.63 35.90 16.19
CA THR A 87 14.69 37.35 16.28
C THR A 87 14.98 37.82 17.70
N ILE A 88 14.31 37.26 18.71
CA ILE A 88 14.51 37.64 20.12
C ILE A 88 15.94 37.34 20.57
N ILE A 89 16.54 36.24 20.09
CA ILE A 89 17.88 35.83 20.50
C ILE A 89 18.97 36.60 19.75
N ASN A 90 18.89 36.71 18.41
CA ASN A 90 19.98 37.26 17.61
C ASN A 90 19.99 38.80 17.59
N LEU A 91 18.83 39.45 17.48
CA LEU A 91 18.76 40.91 17.37
C LEU A 91 19.52 41.69 18.48
N PRO A 92 19.39 41.35 19.78
CA PRO A 92 20.14 42.07 20.82
C PRO A 92 21.64 41.77 20.81
N ILE A 93 22.05 40.63 20.25
CA ILE A 93 23.47 40.26 20.09
C ILE A 93 24.04 41.09 18.94
N ASP A 94 23.40 41.04 17.77
CA ASP A 94 23.78 41.82 16.60
C ASP A 94 23.85 43.32 16.91
N LYS A 95 22.90 43.88 17.68
CA LYS A 95 22.94 45.30 18.10
C LYS A 95 24.17 45.66 18.94
N GLN A 96 24.70 44.72 19.72
CA GLN A 96 25.92 44.94 20.50
C GLN A 96 27.18 44.89 19.61
N VAL A 97 27.15 44.07 18.56
CA VAL A 97 28.30 43.87 17.66
C VAL A 97 28.34 44.92 16.54
N LEU A 98 27.16 45.37 16.09
CA LEU A 98 26.91 46.32 14.99
C LEU A 98 26.07 47.55 15.44
N PRO A 99 26.50 48.29 16.47
CA PRO A 99 25.72 49.43 16.96
C PRO A 99 25.58 50.57 15.93
N GLU A 100 26.52 50.68 14.98
CA GLU A 100 26.51 51.71 13.94
C GLU A 100 25.53 51.42 12.79
N TYR A 101 25.12 50.15 12.62
CA TYR A 101 24.27 49.71 11.50
C TYR A 101 22.81 49.44 11.91
N LEU A 102 22.56 49.22 13.20
CA LEU A 102 21.24 48.83 13.71
C LEU A 102 20.64 49.93 14.59
N SER A 103 19.68 50.67 14.04
CA SER A 103 18.89 51.64 14.80
C SER A 103 17.82 50.98 15.68
N ASP A 104 17.18 51.77 16.55
CA ASP A 104 16.04 51.31 17.37
C ASP A 104 14.68 51.38 16.66
N GLU A 105 14.71 51.44 15.33
CA GLU A 105 13.52 51.47 14.48
C GLU A 105 12.76 50.13 14.52
N PRO A 106 11.41 50.12 14.70
CA PRO A 106 10.61 48.91 14.67
C PRO A 106 10.71 48.10 13.36
N SER A 107 11.07 48.77 12.25
CA SER A 107 11.26 48.14 10.94
C SER A 107 12.38 47.11 10.92
N ILE A 108 13.42 47.28 11.75
CA ILE A 108 14.53 46.32 11.88
C ILE A 108 14.03 45.00 12.48
N VAL A 109 13.19 45.07 13.51
CA VAL A 109 12.57 43.87 14.11
C VAL A 109 11.78 43.09 13.07
N LEU A 110 11.00 43.80 12.24
CA LEU A 110 10.25 43.18 11.15
C LEU A 110 11.17 42.56 10.09
N GLY A 111 12.27 43.24 9.72
CA GLY A 111 13.28 42.71 8.81
C GLY A 111 13.90 41.40 9.30
N TYR A 112 14.29 41.34 10.57
CA TYR A 112 14.79 40.13 11.21
C TYR A 112 13.76 39.00 11.22
N LEU A 113 12.52 39.32 11.60
CA LEU A 113 11.43 38.34 11.65
C LEU A 113 11.18 37.73 10.26
N LEU A 114 11.19 38.55 9.21
CA LEU A 114 11.03 38.09 7.84
C LEU A 114 12.22 37.28 7.35
N ASN A 115 13.45 37.69 7.65
CA ASN A 115 14.66 36.95 7.25
C ASN A 115 14.71 35.56 7.89
N TRP A 116 14.57 35.50 9.22
CA TRP A 116 14.51 34.22 9.93
C TRP A 116 13.27 33.40 9.54
N GLY A 117 12.14 34.06 9.32
CA GLY A 117 10.91 33.46 8.81
C GLY A 117 11.12 32.73 7.48
N LYS A 118 11.81 33.36 6.52
CA LYS A 118 12.15 32.76 5.22
C LYS A 118 12.98 31.48 5.40
N SER A 119 14.05 31.54 6.20
CA SER A 119 14.96 30.41 6.42
C SER A 119 14.26 29.26 7.17
N MET A 120 13.47 29.58 8.19
CA MET A 120 12.68 28.57 8.93
C MET A 120 11.59 27.96 8.05
N LEU A 121 10.91 28.77 7.23
CA LEU A 121 9.90 28.29 6.30
C LEU A 121 10.51 27.27 5.32
N ALA A 122 11.65 27.61 4.71
CA ALA A 122 12.33 26.71 3.79
C ALA A 122 12.64 25.37 4.45
N TRP A 123 13.28 25.38 5.63
CA TRP A 123 13.65 24.15 6.33
C TRP A 123 12.45 23.30 6.77
N VAL A 124 11.45 23.96 7.37
CA VAL A 124 10.24 23.31 7.87
C VAL A 124 9.43 22.70 6.71
N LEU A 125 9.28 23.43 5.60
CA LEU A 125 8.60 22.92 4.42
C LEU A 125 9.35 21.74 3.81
N SER A 126 10.67 21.81 3.66
CA SER A 126 11.47 20.69 3.15
C SER A 126 11.28 19.43 4.00
N TYR A 127 11.37 19.55 5.32
CA TYR A 127 11.17 18.43 6.24
C TYR A 127 9.74 17.86 6.16
N THR A 128 8.73 18.73 6.19
CA THR A 128 7.32 18.33 6.20
C THR A 128 6.92 17.71 4.87
N ALA A 129 7.34 18.29 3.74
CA ALA A 129 7.07 17.78 2.41
C ALA A 129 7.71 16.41 2.18
N TYR A 130 8.98 16.24 2.58
CA TYR A 130 9.66 14.94 2.49
C TYR A 130 8.88 13.84 3.20
N HIS A 131 8.48 14.07 4.46
CA HIS A 131 7.75 13.07 5.23
C HIS A 131 6.29 12.87 4.77
N TYR A 132 5.65 13.90 4.22
CA TYR A 132 4.32 13.77 3.62
C TYR A 132 4.34 12.92 2.34
N VAL A 133 5.36 13.11 1.49
CA VAL A 133 5.58 12.29 0.29
C VAL A 133 5.94 10.86 0.67
N GLU A 134 6.83 10.67 1.64
CA GLU A 134 7.20 9.35 2.15
C GLU A 134 5.96 8.58 2.64
N ARG A 135 5.11 9.21 3.45
CA ARG A 135 3.84 8.62 3.89
C ARG A 135 2.94 8.23 2.73
N SER A 136 2.78 9.12 1.74
CA SER A 136 1.94 8.84 0.57
C SER A 136 2.45 7.64 -0.23
N ARG A 137 3.77 7.49 -0.34
CA ARG A 137 4.40 6.34 -1.00
C ARG A 137 4.18 5.05 -0.22
N ASP A 138 4.37 5.08 1.10
CA ASP A 138 4.17 3.91 1.96
C ASP A 138 2.70 3.43 1.89
N ALA A 139 1.75 4.36 1.92
CA ALA A 139 0.32 4.06 1.79
C ALA A 139 -0.03 3.48 0.41
N GLU A 140 0.57 3.97 -0.68
CA GLU A 140 0.34 3.42 -2.02
C GLU A 140 0.94 2.01 -2.16
N ILE A 141 2.12 1.76 -1.60
CA ILE A 141 2.73 0.42 -1.59
C ILE A 141 1.85 -0.56 -0.83
N GLU A 142 1.36 -0.20 0.37
CA GLU A 142 0.46 -1.04 1.15
C GLU A 142 -0.82 -1.37 0.38
N LYS A 143 -1.40 -0.39 -0.30
CA LYS A 143 -2.57 -0.58 -1.16
C LYS A 143 -2.31 -1.55 -2.33
N ILE A 144 -1.15 -1.44 -2.97
CA ILE A 144 -0.74 -2.36 -4.05
C ILE A 144 -0.61 -3.79 -3.50
N LEU A 145 0.05 -3.97 -2.35
CA LEU A 145 0.23 -5.27 -1.71
C LEU A 145 -1.12 -5.92 -1.35
N LEU A 146 -2.04 -5.15 -0.75
CA LEU A 146 -3.39 -5.63 -0.44
C LEU A 146 -4.14 -6.08 -1.71
N LYS A 147 -4.07 -5.29 -2.79
CA LYS A 147 -4.72 -5.63 -4.06
C LYS A 147 -4.15 -6.92 -4.68
N THR A 148 -2.83 -7.12 -4.58
CA THR A 148 -2.19 -8.36 -5.04
C THR A 148 -2.63 -9.56 -4.20
N SER A 149 -2.67 -9.41 -2.87
CA SER A 149 -3.11 -10.48 -1.96
C SER A 149 -4.58 -10.89 -2.19
N ILE A 150 -5.46 -9.92 -2.49
CA ILE A 150 -6.84 -10.19 -2.88
C ILE A 150 -6.88 -11.01 -4.18
N ARG A 151 -6.15 -10.60 -5.21
CA ARG A 151 -6.11 -11.31 -6.50
C ARG A 151 -5.55 -12.73 -6.37
N GLU A 152 -4.52 -12.92 -5.56
CA GLU A 152 -3.98 -14.26 -5.27
C GLU A 152 -5.01 -15.14 -4.56
N SER A 153 -5.77 -14.57 -3.63
CA SER A 153 -6.85 -15.27 -2.94
C SER A 153 -7.99 -15.64 -3.88
N GLU A 154 -8.44 -14.71 -4.73
CA GLU A 154 -9.44 -14.97 -5.78
C GLU A 154 -8.96 -16.08 -6.74
N ALA A 155 -7.71 -16.01 -7.19
CA ALA A 155 -7.13 -17.04 -8.05
C ALA A 155 -7.04 -18.40 -7.34
N LYS A 156 -6.73 -18.43 -6.04
CA LYS A 156 -6.72 -19.67 -5.25
C LYS A 156 -8.11 -20.26 -5.11
N VAL A 157 -9.14 -19.43 -4.87
CA VAL A 157 -10.54 -19.86 -4.83
C VAL A 157 -10.94 -20.46 -6.18
N LEU A 158 -10.67 -19.75 -7.28
CA LEU A 158 -10.98 -20.23 -8.63
C LEU A 158 -10.26 -21.56 -8.95
N ARG A 159 -8.99 -21.71 -8.55
CA ARG A 159 -8.25 -22.97 -8.69
C ARG A 159 -8.82 -24.09 -7.83
N SER A 160 -9.35 -23.79 -6.65
CA SER A 160 -9.97 -24.79 -5.76
C SER A 160 -11.36 -25.23 -6.22
N GLN A 161 -12.08 -24.40 -6.98
CA GLN A 161 -13.35 -24.78 -7.63
C GLN A 161 -13.16 -25.85 -8.72
N LEU A 162 -11.94 -26.00 -9.24
CA LEU A 162 -11.55 -27.12 -10.09
C LEU A 162 -10.91 -28.21 -9.24
N ASN A 163 -11.52 -29.39 -9.13
CA ASN A 163 -10.90 -30.54 -8.47
C ASN A 163 -9.78 -31.10 -9.38
N PRO A 164 -8.48 -30.79 -9.14
CA PRO A 164 -7.44 -31.09 -10.12
C PRO A 164 -7.24 -32.60 -10.24
N HIS A 165 -7.42 -33.32 -9.13
CA HIS A 165 -7.34 -34.77 -9.08
C HIS A 165 -8.43 -35.42 -9.95
N PHE A 166 -9.67 -34.92 -9.88
CA PHE A 166 -10.73 -35.37 -10.78
C PHE A 166 -10.36 -35.16 -12.25
N VAL A 167 -9.86 -33.97 -12.61
CA VAL A 167 -9.50 -33.66 -14.00
C VAL A 167 -8.37 -34.57 -14.50
N PHE A 168 -7.31 -34.77 -13.71
CA PHE A 168 -6.23 -35.70 -14.08
C PHE A 168 -6.73 -37.13 -14.25
N ASN A 169 -7.61 -37.61 -13.36
CA ASN A 169 -8.16 -38.95 -13.44
C ASN A 169 -9.08 -39.12 -14.65
N ALA A 170 -9.96 -38.16 -14.91
CA ALA A 170 -10.82 -38.17 -16.08
C ALA A 170 -9.99 -38.22 -17.37
N LEU A 171 -8.93 -37.41 -17.48
CA LEU A 171 -8.02 -37.44 -18.64
C LEU A 171 -7.30 -38.78 -18.80
N ASN A 172 -6.88 -39.42 -17.69
CA ASN A 172 -6.26 -40.75 -17.73
C ASN A 172 -7.23 -41.82 -18.23
N SER A 173 -8.47 -41.83 -17.73
CA SER A 173 -9.53 -42.75 -18.17
C SER A 173 -9.88 -42.52 -19.65
N ILE A 174 -10.01 -41.26 -20.07
CA ILE A 174 -10.23 -40.91 -21.47
C ILE A 174 -9.09 -41.43 -22.34
N ARG A 175 -7.83 -41.26 -21.92
CA ARG A 175 -6.66 -41.73 -22.68
C ARG A 175 -6.71 -43.24 -22.92
N ALA A 176 -7.11 -44.03 -21.93
CA ALA A 176 -7.27 -45.48 -22.09
C ALA A 176 -8.35 -45.81 -23.13
N LEU A 177 -9.46 -45.06 -23.14
CA LEU A 177 -10.55 -45.25 -24.10
C LEU A 177 -10.19 -44.87 -25.54
N VAL A 178 -9.19 -44.00 -25.78
CA VAL A 178 -8.89 -43.51 -27.14
C VAL A 178 -8.60 -44.67 -28.11
N LEU A 179 -7.92 -45.73 -27.65
CA LEU A 179 -7.60 -46.89 -28.48
C LEU A 179 -8.68 -47.99 -28.39
N GLU A 180 -9.31 -48.16 -27.23
CA GLU A 180 -10.28 -49.24 -26.98
C GLU A 180 -11.68 -48.92 -27.50
N ASN A 181 -12.16 -47.70 -27.26
CA ASN A 181 -13.47 -47.23 -27.70
C ASN A 181 -13.44 -45.72 -28.00
N PRO A 182 -13.04 -45.35 -29.22
CA PRO A 182 -12.89 -43.94 -29.63
C PRO A 182 -14.17 -43.12 -29.48
N THR A 183 -15.34 -43.71 -29.73
CA THR A 183 -16.63 -43.04 -29.58
C THR A 183 -16.92 -42.68 -28.12
N LYS A 184 -16.66 -43.61 -27.18
CA LYS A 184 -16.82 -43.36 -25.75
C LYS A 184 -15.79 -42.35 -25.23
N ALA A 185 -14.58 -42.34 -25.78
CA ALA A 185 -13.57 -41.33 -25.48
C ALA A 185 -14.04 -39.92 -25.89
N GLN A 186 -14.59 -39.75 -27.10
CA GLN A 186 -15.14 -38.48 -27.57
C GLN A 186 -16.29 -37.97 -26.67
N GLN A 187 -17.22 -38.87 -26.29
CA GLN A 187 -18.30 -38.52 -25.37
C GLN A 187 -17.76 -38.05 -24.01
N SER A 188 -16.79 -38.78 -23.46
CA SER A 188 -16.15 -38.45 -22.19
C SER A 188 -15.43 -37.09 -22.23
N ILE A 189 -14.81 -36.72 -23.36
CA ILE A 189 -14.22 -35.38 -23.56
C ILE A 189 -15.30 -34.30 -23.51
N THR A 190 -16.45 -34.52 -24.15
CA THR A 190 -17.58 -33.57 -24.12
C THR A 190 -18.13 -33.42 -22.70
N GLN A 191 -18.29 -34.52 -21.96
CA GLN A 191 -18.75 -34.52 -20.57
C GLN A 191 -17.78 -33.72 -19.67
N LEU A 192 -16.48 -33.99 -19.78
CA LEU A 192 -15.46 -33.26 -19.03
C LEU A 192 -15.50 -31.75 -19.36
N SER A 193 -15.65 -31.40 -20.65
CA SER A 193 -15.76 -30.00 -21.08
C SER A 193 -17.00 -29.32 -20.51
N ASN A 194 -18.14 -30.01 -20.45
CA ASN A 194 -19.36 -29.47 -19.85
C ASN A 194 -19.21 -29.20 -18.36
N ILE A 195 -18.63 -30.14 -17.61
CA ILE A 195 -18.40 -30.01 -16.16
C ILE A 195 -17.47 -28.81 -15.89
N LEU A 196 -16.35 -28.72 -16.61
CA LEU A 196 -15.41 -27.60 -16.46
C LEU A 196 -16.06 -26.26 -16.79
N ARG A 197 -16.83 -26.19 -17.86
CA ARG A 197 -17.57 -24.97 -18.24
C ARG A 197 -18.58 -24.57 -17.15
N ASN A 198 -19.34 -25.53 -16.63
CA ASN A 198 -20.39 -25.25 -15.64
C ASN A 198 -19.77 -24.85 -14.29
N SER A 199 -18.67 -25.48 -13.87
CA SER A 199 -17.90 -25.08 -12.68
C SER A 199 -17.38 -23.64 -12.80
N LEU A 200 -16.83 -23.25 -13.95
CA LEU A 200 -16.35 -21.86 -14.18
C LEU A 200 -17.48 -20.82 -14.25
N LEU A 201 -18.69 -21.22 -14.64
CA LEU A 201 -19.86 -20.33 -14.69
C LEU A 201 -20.60 -20.23 -13.36
N ALA A 202 -20.37 -21.15 -12.42
CA ALA A 202 -21.04 -21.22 -11.13
C ALA A 202 -20.85 -19.92 -10.32
N ASP A 203 -19.66 -19.34 -10.34
CA ASP A 203 -19.36 -18.11 -9.60
C ASP A 203 -20.02 -16.85 -10.20
N ARG A 204 -20.43 -16.92 -11.47
CA ARG A 204 -21.03 -15.78 -12.19
C ARG A 204 -22.57 -15.76 -12.12
N ARG A 205 -23.20 -16.89 -11.78
CA ARG A 205 -24.67 -17.04 -11.74
C ARG A 205 -25.13 -17.24 -10.31
N LYS A 206 -26.12 -16.45 -9.85
CA LYS A 206 -26.71 -16.64 -8.51
C LYS A 206 -27.50 -17.95 -8.41
N THR A 207 -28.20 -18.33 -9.47
CA THR A 207 -29.00 -19.56 -9.56
C THR A 207 -28.96 -20.14 -10.98
N VAL A 208 -29.23 -21.43 -11.09
CA VAL A 208 -29.42 -22.19 -12.35
C VAL A 208 -30.67 -23.05 -12.25
N GLU A 209 -31.24 -23.45 -13.38
CA GLU A 209 -32.34 -24.42 -13.39
C GLU A 209 -31.84 -25.80 -12.95
N LEU A 210 -32.66 -26.52 -12.17
CA LEU A 210 -32.31 -27.85 -11.67
C LEU A 210 -31.87 -28.80 -12.78
N ARG A 211 -32.50 -28.75 -13.96
CA ARG A 211 -32.11 -29.58 -15.11
C ARG A 211 -30.67 -29.36 -15.57
N GLU A 212 -30.12 -28.14 -15.46
CA GLU A 212 -28.73 -27.85 -15.84
C GLU A 212 -27.76 -28.48 -14.82
N GLU A 213 -28.12 -28.40 -13.55
CA GLU A 213 -27.34 -28.97 -12.45
C GLU A 213 -27.36 -30.51 -12.50
N ILE A 214 -28.53 -31.12 -12.73
CA ILE A 214 -28.67 -32.57 -12.90
C ILE A 214 -27.88 -33.07 -14.12
N LYS A 215 -27.92 -32.35 -15.24
CA LYS A 215 -27.10 -32.71 -16.41
C LYS A 215 -25.60 -32.71 -16.09
N THR A 216 -25.15 -31.77 -15.25
CA THR A 216 -23.75 -31.73 -14.79
C THR A 216 -23.42 -32.95 -13.92
N VAL A 217 -24.33 -33.33 -13.02
CA VAL A 217 -24.22 -34.54 -12.20
C VAL A 217 -24.18 -35.81 -13.06
N GLU A 218 -25.02 -35.90 -14.09
CA GLU A 218 -25.02 -37.04 -15.02
C GLU A 218 -23.70 -37.15 -15.80
N ASP A 219 -23.19 -36.03 -16.33
CA ASP A 219 -21.89 -35.98 -17.01
C ASP A 219 -20.75 -36.41 -16.06
N TYR A 220 -20.80 -35.98 -14.79
CA TYR A 220 -19.83 -36.36 -13.76
C TYR A 220 -19.87 -37.84 -13.42
N LEU A 221 -21.07 -38.38 -13.14
CA LEU A 221 -21.26 -39.78 -12.81
C LEU A 221 -20.87 -40.70 -13.97
N ALA A 222 -21.12 -40.28 -15.22
CA ALA A 222 -20.70 -41.03 -16.39
C ALA A 222 -19.17 -41.14 -16.47
N LEU A 223 -18.43 -40.06 -16.20
CA LEU A 223 -16.97 -40.09 -16.15
C LEU A 223 -16.43 -40.95 -15.00
N GLU A 224 -17.02 -40.82 -13.81
CA GLU A 224 -16.65 -41.65 -12.66
C GLU A 224 -16.97 -43.14 -12.89
N LYS A 225 -18.04 -43.45 -13.63
CA LYS A 225 -18.41 -44.83 -14.01
C LYS A 225 -17.40 -45.44 -14.99
N VAL A 226 -16.76 -44.65 -15.85
CA VAL A 226 -15.62 -45.13 -16.65
C VAL A 226 -14.44 -45.52 -15.75
N ARG A 227 -14.18 -44.75 -14.68
CA ARG A 227 -13.06 -45.03 -13.76
C ARG A 227 -13.30 -46.24 -12.87
N TYR A 228 -14.51 -46.34 -12.33
CA TYR A 228 -14.84 -47.34 -11.31
C TYR A 228 -15.53 -48.58 -11.86
N GLU A 229 -15.91 -48.57 -13.14
CA GLU A 229 -16.55 -49.69 -13.83
C GLU A 229 -17.70 -50.27 -12.98
N ASP A 230 -17.67 -51.56 -12.66
CA ASP A 230 -18.72 -52.24 -11.93
C ASP A 230 -18.83 -51.83 -10.45
N ARG A 231 -17.81 -51.17 -9.88
CA ARG A 231 -17.80 -50.76 -8.47
C ARG A 231 -18.72 -49.57 -8.18
N LEU A 232 -19.12 -48.81 -9.20
CA LEU A 232 -19.99 -47.65 -9.04
C LEU A 232 -21.40 -47.94 -9.56
N SER A 233 -22.41 -47.96 -8.69
CA SER A 233 -23.82 -48.06 -9.09
C SER A 233 -24.57 -46.79 -8.68
N CYS A 234 -25.21 -46.14 -9.64
CA CYS A 234 -25.91 -44.87 -9.43
C CYS A 234 -27.38 -45.01 -9.84
N ARG A 235 -28.28 -44.45 -9.03
CA ARG A 235 -29.71 -44.36 -9.34
C ARG A 235 -30.16 -42.92 -9.11
N LEU A 236 -30.73 -42.30 -10.15
CA LEU A 236 -31.29 -40.95 -10.11
C LEU A 236 -32.81 -41.06 -10.20
N GLU A 237 -33.51 -40.52 -9.20
CA GLU A 237 -34.97 -40.42 -9.19
C GLU A 237 -35.36 -38.95 -9.01
N ILE A 238 -35.89 -38.35 -10.07
CA ILE A 238 -36.13 -36.91 -10.15
C ILE A 238 -37.54 -36.69 -10.65
N ASP A 239 -38.34 -35.94 -9.88
CA ASP A 239 -39.69 -35.55 -10.32
C ASP A 239 -39.58 -34.54 -11.49
N PRO A 240 -40.16 -34.84 -12.67
CA PRO A 240 -40.12 -33.94 -13.83
C PRO A 240 -40.60 -32.51 -13.56
N LYS A 241 -41.50 -32.32 -12.57
CA LYS A 241 -42.01 -30.99 -12.20
C LYS A 241 -40.93 -30.08 -11.61
N THR A 242 -39.82 -30.65 -11.15
CA THR A 242 -38.75 -29.90 -10.48
C THR A 242 -37.70 -29.33 -11.44
N GLN A 243 -37.72 -29.71 -12.72
CA GLN A 243 -36.67 -29.39 -13.71
C GLN A 243 -36.35 -27.89 -13.86
N TYR A 244 -37.35 -27.02 -13.69
CA TYR A 244 -37.21 -25.57 -13.88
C TYR A 244 -37.02 -24.79 -12.58
N LEU A 245 -36.94 -25.48 -11.43
CA LEU A 245 -36.67 -24.83 -10.15
C LEU A 245 -35.27 -24.21 -10.15
N GLN A 246 -35.17 -23.01 -9.60
CA GLN A 246 -33.91 -22.30 -9.45
C GLN A 246 -33.17 -22.79 -8.22
N VAL A 247 -31.96 -23.28 -8.41
CA VAL A 247 -31.07 -23.76 -7.34
C VAL A 247 -29.70 -23.08 -7.43
N PRO A 248 -28.96 -22.95 -6.32
CA PRO A 248 -27.57 -22.54 -6.38
C PRO A 248 -26.76 -23.49 -7.27
N PRO A 249 -25.87 -22.97 -8.15
CA PRO A 249 -25.03 -23.81 -8.98
C PRO A 249 -24.07 -24.66 -8.13
N MET A 250 -23.70 -25.84 -8.62
CA MET A 250 -22.80 -26.80 -7.97
C MET A 250 -23.32 -27.38 -6.63
N MET A 251 -24.56 -27.08 -6.25
CA MET A 251 -25.14 -27.56 -4.99
C MET A 251 -25.28 -29.08 -4.97
N PHE A 252 -25.76 -29.71 -6.04
CA PHE A 252 -25.87 -31.17 -6.08
C PHE A 252 -24.54 -31.81 -6.47
N GLN A 253 -23.79 -31.17 -7.36
CA GLN A 253 -22.46 -31.65 -7.77
C GLN A 253 -21.56 -31.89 -6.55
N THR A 254 -21.48 -30.94 -5.61
CA THR A 254 -20.65 -31.07 -4.40
C THR A 254 -21.08 -32.21 -3.47
N LEU A 255 -22.40 -32.46 -3.35
CA LEU A 255 -22.93 -33.57 -2.58
C LEU A 255 -22.61 -34.92 -3.25
N VAL A 256 -22.73 -34.99 -4.57
CA VAL A 256 -22.43 -36.19 -5.35
C VAL A 256 -20.93 -36.51 -5.31
N GLU A 257 -20.06 -35.51 -5.45
CA GLU A 257 -18.61 -35.69 -5.28
C GLU A 257 -18.25 -36.28 -3.91
N ASN A 258 -18.87 -35.76 -2.84
CA ASN A 258 -18.70 -36.32 -1.50
C ASN A 258 -19.21 -37.76 -1.40
N ALA A 259 -20.36 -38.07 -2.00
CA ALA A 259 -20.93 -39.42 -1.99
C ALA A 259 -20.00 -40.43 -2.69
N ILE A 260 -19.42 -40.07 -3.85
CA ILE A 260 -18.45 -40.94 -4.55
C ILE A 260 -17.19 -41.14 -3.70
N LYS A 261 -16.67 -40.06 -3.11
CA LYS A 261 -15.47 -40.09 -2.29
C LYS A 261 -15.61 -40.99 -1.05
N HIS A 262 -16.80 -41.08 -0.46
CA HIS A 262 -17.02 -41.92 0.72
C HIS A 262 -17.59 -43.31 0.39
N GLY A 263 -18.27 -43.45 -0.76
CA GLY A 263 -18.95 -44.69 -1.13
C GLY A 263 -18.09 -45.66 -1.94
N VAL A 264 -17.10 -45.17 -2.70
CA VAL A 264 -16.32 -46.02 -3.63
C VAL A 264 -14.81 -45.77 -3.56
N GLN A 265 -14.40 -44.52 -3.29
CA GLN A 265 -12.99 -44.12 -3.19
C GLN A 265 -12.38 -44.50 -1.84
#